data_AF-A0AAV6C1F1-F1
#
_entry.id   AF-A0AAV6C1F1-F1
#
_cell.length_a   1.000
_cell.length_b   1.000
_cell.length_c   1.000
_cell.angle_alpha   90.00
_cell.angle_beta   90.00
_cell.angle_gamma   90.00
#
_symmetry.space_group_name_H-M   'P 1'
#
loop_
_entity.id
_entity.type
_entity.pdbx_description
1 polymer ?
#
loop_
_entity_poly.entity_id
_entity_poly.type
_entity_poly.pdbx_seq_one_letter_code
_entity_poly.pdbx_strand_id
1 'polypeptide(L)'
;MKASRFAEGVLCLAAVLCGAGCGSGNPPAQAPAAETKPAVPPEIQSAAQSLLGSETQVLVFGDLAKTGKQQFVAANVVPKTPTNNLPGTIITRAVIAENDDGKWMELLRCDEHLKNTKGYLGLTPIAPISGWRLQYEQDPEKGLTLYFTPLQMKGSEHTLPIGVRWNPQAMRYQSMDRNYEHFLVELPSLENARSVLR
;
A
#
# COMPACT_ATOMS: atom_id res chain seq x y z
N MET A 1 -29.40 10.37 60.11
CA MET A 1 -28.13 9.82 60.66
C MET A 1 -27.03 10.80 60.28
N LYS A 2 -26.53 11.57 61.25
CA LYS A 2 -25.13 11.59 61.76
C LYS A 2 -24.08 11.57 60.63
N ALA A 3 -23.04 12.39 60.60
CA ALA A 3 -22.49 13.53 61.34
C ALA A 3 -21.17 13.83 60.57
N SER A 4 -20.85 15.10 60.25
CA SER A 4 -19.79 15.88 60.92
C SER A 4 -18.37 15.32 60.64
N ARG A 5 -17.38 16.05 60.11
CA ARG A 5 -16.74 17.23 60.73
C ARG A 5 -15.57 17.80 59.87
N PHE A 6 -15.44 19.14 59.91
CA PHE A 6 -14.22 19.97 60.09
C PHE A 6 -13.16 19.99 58.97
N ALA A 7 -12.32 21.00 58.79
CA ALA A 7 -12.21 22.42 59.18
C ALA A 7 -10.78 22.82 58.77
N GLU A 8 -10.57 24.08 58.34
CA GLU A 8 -9.29 24.83 58.39
C GLU A 8 -8.12 24.26 57.55
N GLY A 9 -7.15 25.01 57.06
CA GLY A 9 -6.74 26.38 57.24
C GLY A 9 -5.50 26.63 56.36
N VAL A 10 -5.22 27.90 56.15
CA VAL A 10 -4.16 28.53 55.33
C VAL A 10 -2.75 28.06 55.68
N LEU A 11 -1.84 27.93 54.69
CA LEU A 11 -0.44 28.33 54.86
C LEU A 11 0.25 28.71 53.54
N CYS A 12 0.78 29.93 53.52
CA CYS A 12 1.59 30.51 52.46
C CYS A 12 3.07 30.09 52.53
N LEU A 13 3.73 30.24 51.37
CA LEU A 13 5.09 30.71 51.15
C LEU A 13 6.29 29.79 51.44
N ALA A 14 6.99 29.40 50.38
CA ALA A 14 8.45 29.50 50.33
C ALA A 14 8.91 29.71 48.88
N ALA A 15 9.48 30.89 48.63
CA ALA A 15 10.17 31.25 47.40
C ALA A 15 11.59 30.65 47.42
N VAL A 16 12.04 30.12 46.28
CA VAL A 16 13.47 29.97 45.96
C VAL A 16 13.69 30.58 44.59
N LEU A 17 14.39 31.72 44.59
CA LEU A 17 14.97 32.40 43.45
C LEU A 17 16.40 31.87 43.23
N CYS A 18 16.77 31.68 41.96
CA CYS A 18 18.10 31.69 41.30
C CYS A 18 18.07 30.66 40.15
N GLY A 19 18.33 30.97 38.88
CA GLY A 19 19.00 32.11 38.28
C GLY A 19 18.64 32.28 36.80
N ALA A 20 19.00 33.46 36.28
CA ALA A 20 18.75 33.92 34.93
C ALA A 20 19.64 33.20 33.89
N GLY A 21 19.08 32.95 32.71
CA GLY A 21 19.81 32.51 31.51
C GLY A 21 18.86 32.50 30.32
N CYS A 22 18.87 33.59 29.54
CA CYS A 22 18.10 33.75 28.31
C CYS A 22 18.41 32.65 27.30
N GLY A 23 17.36 32.12 26.68
CA GLY A 23 17.45 31.22 25.54
C GLY A 23 16.06 30.81 25.10
N SER A 24 15.40 31.67 24.33
CA SER A 24 14.16 31.38 23.62
C SER A 24 14.44 30.29 22.58
N GLY A 25 14.44 29.03 23.00
CA GLY A 25 14.50 27.86 22.13
C GLY A 25 13.19 27.13 22.23
N ASN A 26 12.37 27.19 21.17
CA ASN A 26 11.24 26.27 21.02
C ASN A 26 11.71 24.83 21.28
N PRO A 27 10.92 23.99 21.96
CA PRO A 27 11.20 22.56 22.01
C PRO A 27 11.34 22.06 20.57
N PRO A 28 12.36 21.25 20.24
CA PRO A 28 12.44 20.65 18.92
C PRO A 28 11.14 19.88 18.69
N ALA A 29 10.44 20.23 17.61
CA ALA A 29 9.29 19.49 17.14
C ALA A 29 9.69 18.01 17.08
N GLN A 30 9.02 17.17 17.88
CA GLN A 30 9.17 15.73 17.79
C GLN A 30 8.92 15.35 16.33
N ALA A 31 9.95 14.85 15.67
CA ALA A 31 9.79 14.18 14.39
C ALA A 31 8.70 13.12 14.56
N PRO A 32 7.71 13.02 13.65
CA PRO A 32 6.70 11.97 13.72
C PRO A 32 7.41 10.64 13.91
N ALA A 33 7.01 9.88 14.94
CA ALA A 33 7.53 8.55 15.17
C ALA A 33 7.39 7.76 13.86
N ALA A 34 8.50 7.31 13.29
CA ALA A 34 8.47 6.47 12.11
C ALA A 34 7.64 5.24 12.46
N GLU A 35 6.48 5.10 11.82
CA GLU A 35 5.62 3.92 11.97
C GLU A 35 6.45 2.68 11.66
N THR A 36 6.70 1.87 12.68
CA THR A 36 7.37 0.57 12.51
C THR A 36 6.48 -0.29 11.63
N LYS A 37 6.84 -0.42 10.34
CA LYS A 37 6.17 -1.35 9.43
C LYS A 37 6.15 -2.74 10.08
N PRO A 38 4.99 -3.41 10.15
CA PRO A 38 4.90 -4.77 10.68
C PRO A 38 5.91 -5.68 9.98
N ALA A 39 6.59 -6.53 10.75
CA ALA A 39 7.47 -7.54 10.18
C ALA A 39 6.64 -8.48 9.29
N VAL A 40 7.11 -8.73 8.07
CA VAL A 40 6.43 -9.62 7.11
C VAL A 40 6.54 -11.06 7.63
N PRO A 41 5.41 -11.77 7.81
CA PRO A 41 5.43 -13.17 8.23
C PRO A 41 6.18 -14.07 7.21
N PRO A 42 6.93 -15.09 7.67
CA PRO A 42 7.72 -15.97 6.80
C PRO A 42 6.91 -16.65 5.70
N GLU A 43 5.67 -17.03 5.98
CA GLU A 43 4.76 -17.66 5.02
C GLU A 43 4.36 -16.72 3.88
N ILE A 44 4.17 -15.43 4.16
CA ILE A 44 3.87 -14.41 3.15
C ILE A 44 5.12 -14.16 2.30
N GLN A 45 6.27 -14.02 2.94
CA GLN A 45 7.53 -13.80 2.23
C GLN A 45 7.87 -14.99 1.31
N SER A 46 7.67 -16.22 1.80
CA SER A 46 7.88 -17.43 1.00
C SER A 46 6.93 -17.50 -0.18
N ALA A 47 5.63 -17.23 0.02
CA ALA A 47 4.65 -17.20 -1.06
C ALA A 47 4.98 -16.13 -2.12
N ALA A 48 5.36 -14.93 -1.68
CA ALA A 48 5.78 -13.86 -2.58
C ALA A 48 6.99 -14.26 -3.43
N GLN A 49 7.98 -14.91 -2.83
CA GLN A 49 9.15 -15.44 -3.54
C GLN A 49 8.78 -16.55 -4.53
N SER A 50 7.84 -17.42 -4.20
CA SER A 50 7.34 -18.44 -5.13
C SER A 50 6.62 -17.85 -6.34
N LEU A 51 5.90 -16.73 -6.18
CA LEU A 51 5.14 -16.08 -7.26
C LEU A 51 6.02 -15.20 -8.16
N LEU A 52 6.97 -14.46 -7.59
CA LEU A 52 7.74 -13.43 -8.31
C LEU A 52 9.26 -13.65 -8.33
N GLY A 53 9.78 -14.65 -7.62
CA GLY A 53 11.22 -14.96 -7.53
C GLY A 53 11.90 -14.38 -6.28
N SER A 54 13.19 -14.70 -6.09
CA SER A 54 13.96 -14.35 -4.89
C SER A 54 14.06 -12.85 -4.61
N GLU A 55 14.09 -12.03 -5.67
CA GLU A 55 14.26 -10.57 -5.60
C GLU A 55 12.97 -9.80 -5.23
N THR A 56 11.98 -10.51 -4.68
CA THR A 56 10.65 -9.97 -4.39
C THR A 56 10.59 -9.34 -3.02
N GLN A 57 9.95 -8.18 -2.94
CA GLN A 57 9.66 -7.48 -1.70
C GLN A 57 8.16 -7.43 -1.47
N VAL A 58 7.71 -7.83 -0.28
CA VAL A 58 6.31 -7.63 0.14
C VAL A 58 6.14 -6.16 0.54
N LEU A 59 5.23 -5.47 -0.14
CA LEU A 59 4.99 -4.04 0.06
C LEU A 59 3.96 -3.77 1.15
N VAL A 60 2.89 -4.57 1.16
CA VAL A 60 1.78 -4.47 2.12
C VAL A 60 1.07 -5.82 2.21
N PHE A 61 0.51 -6.15 3.37
CA PHE A 61 -0.25 -7.37 3.61
C PHE A 61 -1.35 -7.17 4.65
N GLY A 62 -2.36 -8.04 4.66
CA GLY A 62 -3.54 -7.97 5.55
C GLY A 62 -4.83 -8.27 4.80
N ASP A 63 -5.98 -7.87 5.34
CA ASP A 63 -7.26 -7.89 4.60
C ASP A 63 -7.36 -6.66 3.69
N LEU A 64 -6.68 -6.75 2.54
CA LEU A 64 -6.52 -5.64 1.61
C LEU A 64 -7.79 -5.34 0.81
N ALA A 65 -8.63 -6.35 0.56
CA ALA A 65 -9.88 -6.21 -0.19
C ALA A 65 -11.13 -6.02 0.70
N LYS A 66 -10.97 -6.05 2.03
CA LYS A 66 -12.08 -6.02 3.00
C LYS A 66 -13.03 -7.20 2.82
N THR A 67 -12.47 -8.37 2.54
CA THR A 67 -13.20 -9.63 2.31
C THR A 67 -13.06 -10.61 3.49
N GLY A 68 -12.29 -10.25 4.52
CA GLY A 68 -11.93 -11.13 5.62
C GLY A 68 -10.81 -12.12 5.29
N LYS A 69 -10.27 -12.08 4.07
CA LYS A 69 -9.19 -12.98 3.63
C LYS A 69 -7.84 -12.28 3.67
N GLN A 70 -6.81 -13.04 4.00
CA GLN A 70 -5.44 -12.53 4.02
C GLN A 70 -4.93 -12.36 2.60
N GLN A 71 -4.39 -11.18 2.31
CA GLN A 71 -3.81 -10.82 1.02
C GLN A 71 -2.44 -10.16 1.21
N PHE A 72 -1.64 -10.16 0.16
CA PHE A 72 -0.42 -9.35 0.09
C PHE A 72 -0.22 -8.74 -1.30
N VAL A 73 0.48 -7.60 -1.33
CA VAL A 73 1.09 -7.05 -2.53
C VAL A 73 2.58 -7.30 -2.44
N ALA A 74 3.15 -7.89 -3.48
CA ALA A 74 4.60 -8.06 -3.59
C ALA A 74 5.10 -7.57 -4.95
N ALA A 75 6.35 -7.11 -5.01
CA ALA A 75 6.92 -6.54 -6.23
C ALA A 75 8.43 -6.77 -6.35
N ASN A 76 8.91 -6.83 -7.59
CA ASN A 76 10.34 -6.70 -7.92
C ASN A 76 10.66 -5.20 -8.06
N VAL A 77 11.19 -4.63 -6.98
CA VAL A 77 11.53 -3.20 -6.90
C VAL A 77 12.86 -2.93 -7.58
N VAL A 78 12.93 -1.88 -8.41
CA VAL A 78 14.19 -1.45 -9.04
C VAL A 78 15.04 -0.66 -8.03
N PRO A 79 16.22 -1.17 -7.62
CA PRO A 79 17.08 -0.48 -6.66
C PRO A 79 17.61 0.84 -7.23
N LYS A 80 17.90 1.81 -6.35
CA LYS A 80 18.60 3.06 -6.71
C LYS A 80 17.93 3.87 -7.82
N THR A 81 16.60 3.80 -7.91
CA THR A 81 15.84 4.66 -8.82
C THR A 81 16.15 6.13 -8.50
N PRO A 82 16.53 6.98 -9.48
CA PRO A 82 16.76 8.40 -9.25
C PRO A 82 15.54 9.00 -8.57
N THR A 83 15.75 9.81 -7.54
CA THR A 83 14.71 10.53 -6.82
C THR A 83 14.09 11.57 -7.75
N ASN A 84 13.24 11.12 -8.67
CA ASN A 84 12.32 12.00 -9.38
C ASN A 84 11.22 12.36 -8.37
N ASN A 85 10.79 13.63 -8.33
CA ASN A 85 9.80 14.15 -7.38
C ASN A 85 8.40 13.51 -7.48
N LEU A 86 8.23 12.51 -8.35
CA LEU A 86 6.97 11.79 -8.52
C LEU A 86 6.85 10.66 -7.48
N PRO A 87 5.80 10.64 -6.65
CA PRO A 87 5.59 9.61 -5.64
C PRO A 87 5.46 8.22 -6.26
N GLY A 88 5.86 7.19 -5.51
CA GLY A 88 5.73 5.78 -5.89
C GLY A 88 7.05 5.06 -6.12
N THR A 89 6.97 3.74 -6.03
CA THR A 89 8.09 2.81 -6.18
C THR A 89 8.18 2.35 -7.63
N ILE A 90 9.37 2.40 -8.24
CA ILE A 90 9.58 1.80 -9.55
C ILE A 90 9.73 0.28 -9.38
N ILE A 91 8.94 -0.45 -10.15
CA ILE A 91 8.88 -1.91 -10.17
C ILE A 91 8.96 -2.42 -11.60
N THR A 92 9.46 -3.63 -11.79
CA THR A 92 9.33 -4.35 -13.08
C THR A 92 8.14 -5.28 -13.08
N ARG A 93 7.80 -5.85 -11.92
CA ARG A 93 6.70 -6.79 -11.74
C ARG A 93 6.06 -6.60 -10.37
N ALA A 94 4.77 -6.86 -10.27
CA ALA A 94 4.04 -6.97 -9.00
C ALA A 94 2.93 -8.02 -9.07
N VAL A 95 2.52 -8.49 -7.91
CA VAL A 95 1.43 -9.46 -7.74
C VAL A 95 0.58 -9.05 -6.54
N ILE A 96 -0.74 -9.26 -6.66
CA ILE A 96 -1.61 -9.38 -5.49
C ILE A 96 -1.99 -10.84 -5.37
N ALA A 97 -1.77 -11.41 -4.18
CA ALA A 97 -2.19 -12.77 -3.88
C ALA A 97 -3.11 -12.81 -2.67
N GLU A 98 -3.99 -13.79 -2.64
CA GLU A 98 -4.91 -14.09 -1.55
C GLU A 98 -4.65 -15.50 -1.01
N ASN A 99 -4.75 -15.67 0.30
CA ASN A 99 -4.78 -16.97 0.93
C ASN A 99 -6.20 -17.53 0.90
N ASP A 100 -6.36 -18.67 0.26
CA ASP A 100 -7.59 -19.45 0.20
C ASP A 100 -7.30 -20.81 0.84
N ASP A 101 -7.70 -20.98 2.11
CA ASP A 101 -7.51 -22.20 2.90
C ASP A 101 -6.07 -22.74 2.87
N GLY A 102 -5.09 -21.85 3.11
CA GLY A 102 -3.67 -22.18 3.14
C GLY A 102 -3.00 -22.22 1.77
N LYS A 103 -3.74 -22.01 0.67
CA LYS A 103 -3.20 -21.92 -0.69
C LYS A 103 -3.17 -20.48 -1.15
N TRP A 104 -2.01 -20.05 -1.64
CA TRP A 104 -1.86 -18.71 -2.20
C TRP A 104 -2.28 -18.69 -3.66
N MET A 105 -3.21 -17.79 -3.98
CA MET A 105 -3.79 -17.62 -5.29
C MET A 105 -3.50 -16.22 -5.82
N GLU A 106 -2.95 -16.14 -7.03
CA GLU A 106 -2.74 -14.87 -7.73
C GLU A 106 -4.08 -14.26 -8.17
N LEU A 107 -4.35 -13.02 -7.74
CA LEU A 107 -5.56 -12.26 -8.06
C LEU A 107 -5.30 -11.18 -9.12
N LEU A 108 -4.12 -10.57 -9.08
CA LEU A 108 -3.68 -9.53 -10.00
C LEU A 108 -2.19 -9.75 -10.30
N ARG A 109 -1.81 -9.57 -11.56
CA ARG A 109 -0.43 -9.55 -12.01
C ARG A 109 -0.13 -8.30 -12.80
N CYS A 110 1.01 -7.71 -12.48
CA CYS A 110 1.63 -6.62 -13.16
C CYS A 110 2.99 -7.10 -13.67
N ASP A 111 3.18 -7.15 -14.97
CA ASP A 111 4.47 -7.39 -15.61
C ASP A 111 4.60 -6.47 -16.83
N GLU A 112 4.50 -6.98 -18.06
CA GLU A 112 4.41 -6.12 -19.25
C GLU A 112 3.03 -5.46 -19.34
N HIS A 113 2.03 -6.06 -18.69
CA HIS A 113 0.64 -5.61 -18.66
C HIS A 113 0.05 -5.74 -17.26
N LEU A 114 -1.15 -5.17 -17.08
CA LEU A 114 -1.99 -5.42 -15.91
C LEU A 114 -3.04 -6.49 -16.27
N LYS A 115 -3.03 -7.61 -15.55
CA LYS A 115 -3.96 -8.72 -15.75
C LYS A 115 -4.57 -9.15 -14.41
N ASN A 116 -5.84 -9.53 -14.43
CA ASN A 116 -6.47 -10.28 -13.35
C ASN A 116 -6.87 -11.68 -13.83
N THR A 117 -7.66 -12.40 -13.04
CA THR A 117 -8.14 -13.75 -13.38
C THR A 117 -9.12 -13.82 -14.57
N LYS A 118 -9.59 -12.68 -15.08
CA LYS A 118 -10.53 -12.55 -16.20
C LYS A 118 -9.92 -11.94 -17.47
N GLY A 119 -8.71 -11.40 -17.40
CA GLY A 119 -7.99 -10.90 -18.56
C GLY A 119 -7.22 -9.62 -18.26
N TYR A 120 -6.97 -8.85 -19.32
CA TYR A 120 -6.28 -7.57 -19.23
C TYR A 120 -7.18 -6.51 -18.60
N LEU A 121 -6.64 -5.74 -17.66
CA LEU A 121 -7.37 -4.62 -17.09
C LEU A 121 -7.54 -3.50 -18.12
N GLY A 122 -8.68 -2.82 -18.09
CA GLY A 122 -8.91 -1.63 -18.89
C GLY A 122 -7.81 -0.58 -18.66
N LEU A 123 -7.48 0.17 -19.70
CA LEU A 123 -6.40 1.17 -19.75
C LEU A 123 -4.97 0.63 -19.72
N THR A 124 -4.75 -0.69 -19.58
CA THR A 124 -3.40 -1.25 -19.71
C THR A 124 -2.84 -0.97 -21.12
N PRO A 125 -1.55 -0.57 -21.27
CA PRO A 125 -0.96 -0.32 -22.57
C PRO A 125 -1.05 -1.54 -23.49
N ILE A 126 -1.31 -1.32 -24.78
CA ILE A 126 -1.35 -2.42 -25.75
C ILE A 126 0.07 -2.97 -25.98
N ALA A 127 1.03 -2.06 -26.16
CA ALA A 127 2.44 -2.44 -26.29
C ALA A 127 2.99 -2.88 -24.92
N PRO A 128 3.82 -3.93 -24.87
CA PRO A 128 4.48 -4.34 -23.64
C PRO A 128 5.39 -3.22 -23.14
N ILE A 129 5.45 -3.06 -21.82
CA ILE A 129 6.35 -2.10 -21.17
C ILE A 129 7.32 -2.80 -20.23
N SER A 130 8.45 -2.14 -19.94
CA SER A 130 9.53 -2.74 -19.12
C SER A 130 9.39 -2.46 -17.63
N GLY A 131 8.45 -1.60 -17.22
CA GLY A 131 8.25 -1.31 -15.81
C GLY A 131 7.15 -0.30 -15.53
N TRP A 132 6.86 -0.18 -14.24
CA TRP A 132 5.77 0.63 -13.71
C TRP A 132 6.26 1.44 -12.53
N ARG A 133 5.66 2.61 -12.33
CA ARG A 133 5.66 3.31 -11.06
C ARG A 133 4.39 2.91 -10.31
N LEU A 134 4.56 2.28 -9.16
CA LEU A 134 3.49 1.81 -8.29
C LEU A 134 3.31 2.75 -7.10
N GLN A 135 2.09 3.21 -6.88
CA GLN A 135 1.64 3.85 -5.64
C GLN A 135 0.49 3.03 -5.06
N TYR A 136 0.30 3.08 -3.75
CA TYR A 136 -0.84 2.44 -3.11
C TYR A 136 -1.28 3.19 -1.87
N GLU A 137 -2.57 3.07 -1.58
CA GLU A 137 -3.25 3.67 -0.44
C GLU A 137 -4.17 2.62 0.19
N GLN A 138 -4.25 2.60 1.52
CA GLN A 138 -5.18 1.75 2.24
C GLN A 138 -6.27 2.62 2.86
N ASP A 139 -7.51 2.36 2.46
CA ASP A 139 -8.69 3.01 3.00
C ASP A 139 -9.42 2.03 3.95
N PRO A 140 -9.89 2.48 5.13
CA PRO A 140 -10.59 1.62 6.09
C PRO A 140 -11.86 0.97 5.53
N GLU A 141 -12.58 1.66 4.62
CA GLU A 141 -13.86 1.22 4.06
C GLU A 141 -13.68 0.54 2.70
N LYS A 142 -12.89 1.16 1.82
CA LYS A 142 -12.71 0.75 0.42
C LYS A 142 -11.58 -0.25 0.23
N GLY A 143 -10.73 -0.45 1.25
CA GLY A 143 -9.56 -1.31 1.16
C GLY A 143 -8.41 -0.69 0.36
N LEU A 144 -7.62 -1.56 -0.26
CA LEU A 144 -6.45 -1.20 -1.04
C LEU A 144 -6.84 -0.59 -2.38
N THR A 145 -6.28 0.58 -2.67
CA THR A 145 -6.23 1.15 -4.02
C THR A 145 -4.78 1.20 -4.49
N LEU A 146 -4.53 0.74 -5.71
CA LEU A 146 -3.22 0.76 -6.36
C LEU A 146 -3.27 1.69 -7.57
N TYR A 147 -2.18 2.40 -7.82
CA TYR A 147 -2.04 3.26 -8.99
C TYR A 147 -0.78 2.86 -9.76
N PHE A 148 -0.99 2.36 -10.97
CA PHE A 148 0.08 1.91 -11.87
C PHE A 148 0.30 2.94 -12.97
N THR A 149 1.47 3.57 -12.98
CA THR A 149 1.87 4.46 -14.09
C THR A 149 2.92 3.76 -14.95
N PRO A 150 2.66 3.52 -16.24
CA PRO A 150 3.63 2.86 -17.11
C PRO A 150 4.87 3.73 -17.29
N LEU A 151 6.06 3.11 -17.24
CA LEU A 151 7.31 3.82 -17.54
C LEU A 151 7.55 3.78 -19.05
N GLN A 152 7.43 4.92 -19.71
CA GLN A 152 7.85 5.06 -21.11
C GLN A 152 9.34 5.43 -21.17
N MET A 153 10.10 4.80 -22.06
CA MET A 153 11.55 5.05 -22.18
C MET A 153 11.90 6.33 -22.96
N LYS A 154 10.99 6.95 -23.74
CA LYS A 154 11.22 8.22 -24.47
C LYS A 154 9.90 8.93 -24.82
N GLY A 155 9.88 10.26 -24.74
CA GLY A 155 8.75 11.11 -25.19
C GLY A 155 7.87 11.57 -24.03
N SER A 156 7.85 12.88 -23.79
CA SER A 156 7.20 13.53 -22.66
C SER A 156 5.68 13.62 -22.80
N GLU A 157 4.99 12.49 -22.72
CA GLU A 157 3.55 12.48 -22.45
C GLU A 157 3.30 12.18 -20.98
N HIS A 158 2.55 13.06 -20.32
CA HIS A 158 2.03 12.82 -18.98
C HIS A 158 1.09 11.62 -19.03
N THR A 159 1.63 10.43 -18.74
CA THR A 159 0.79 9.24 -18.64
C THR A 159 0.08 9.25 -17.30
N LEU A 160 -1.25 9.24 -17.33
CA LEU A 160 -2.07 9.15 -16.14
C LEU A 160 -1.97 7.75 -15.52
N PRO A 161 -1.94 7.64 -14.18
CA PRO A 161 -2.00 6.34 -13.52
C PRO A 161 -3.26 5.56 -13.87
N ILE A 162 -3.15 4.24 -13.84
CA ILE A 162 -4.27 3.31 -13.88
C ILE A 162 -4.60 2.95 -12.44
N GLY A 163 -5.74 3.43 -11.95
CA GLY A 163 -6.25 3.06 -10.63
C GLY A 163 -6.81 1.65 -10.67
N VAL A 164 -6.48 0.83 -9.67
CA VAL A 164 -6.92 -0.56 -9.54
C VAL A 164 -7.40 -0.79 -8.11
N ARG A 165 -8.59 -1.36 -7.95
CA ARG A 165 -9.20 -1.65 -6.63
C ARG A 165 -10.03 -2.93 -6.70
N TRP A 166 -10.28 -3.55 -5.55
CA TRP A 166 -11.25 -4.63 -5.44
C TRP A 166 -12.66 -4.16 -5.82
N ASN A 167 -13.30 -4.82 -6.79
CA ASN A 167 -14.70 -4.63 -7.10
C ASN A 167 -15.52 -5.72 -6.36
N PRO A 168 -16.34 -5.36 -5.36
CA PRO A 168 -17.13 -6.33 -4.58
C PRO A 168 -18.26 -6.98 -5.38
N GLN A 169 -18.75 -6.35 -6.46
CA GLN A 169 -19.77 -6.95 -7.33
C GLN A 169 -19.15 -8.01 -8.25
N ALA A 170 -17.93 -7.77 -8.69
CA ALA A 170 -17.19 -8.60 -9.63
C ALA A 170 -16.28 -9.63 -8.94
N MET A 171 -16.08 -9.50 -7.62
CA MET A 171 -15.23 -10.32 -6.75
C MET A 171 -13.80 -10.46 -7.28
N ARG A 172 -13.21 -9.34 -7.73
CA ARG A 172 -11.83 -9.28 -8.26
C ARG A 172 -11.31 -7.85 -8.30
N TYR A 173 -9.99 -7.70 -8.37
CA TYR A 173 -9.36 -6.42 -8.66
C TYR A 173 -9.65 -6.00 -10.11
N GLN A 174 -10.13 -4.77 -10.30
CA GLN A 174 -10.42 -4.18 -11.61
C GLN A 174 -9.82 -2.79 -11.71
N SER A 175 -9.52 -2.36 -12.93
CA SER A 175 -9.15 -0.97 -13.16
C SER A 175 -10.37 -0.06 -13.04
N MET A 176 -10.09 1.19 -12.69
CA MET A 176 -11.07 2.26 -12.60
C MET A 176 -10.93 3.20 -13.79
N ASP A 177 -11.99 3.97 -14.06
CA ASP A 177 -11.94 5.07 -15.01
C ASP A 177 -10.96 6.18 -14.58
N ARG A 178 -10.82 7.21 -15.42
CA ARG A 178 -9.85 8.31 -15.19
C ARG A 178 -10.19 9.17 -13.96
N ASN A 179 -11.42 9.10 -13.48
CA ASN A 179 -11.86 9.81 -12.28
C ASN A 179 -11.76 8.94 -11.02
N TYR A 180 -11.43 7.65 -11.17
CA TYR A 180 -11.34 6.65 -10.11
C TYR A 180 -12.68 6.36 -9.41
N GLU A 181 -13.80 6.54 -10.12
CA GLU A 181 -15.15 6.38 -9.57
C GLU A 181 -15.80 5.07 -10.01
N HIS A 182 -15.64 4.70 -11.28
CA HIS A 182 -16.29 3.54 -11.89
C HIS A 182 -15.29 2.47 -12.30
N PHE A 183 -15.68 1.19 -12.14
CA PHE A 183 -14.87 0.06 -12.62
C PHE A 183 -15.02 -0.13 -14.13
N LEU A 184 -13.92 -0.49 -14.78
CA LEU A 184 -13.86 -0.80 -16.20
C LEU A 184 -13.94 -2.32 -16.44
N VAL A 185 -14.47 -2.68 -17.60
CA VAL A 185 -14.54 -4.08 -18.04
C VAL A 185 -13.15 -4.54 -18.51
N GLU A 186 -12.83 -5.81 -18.24
CA GLU A 186 -11.61 -6.44 -18.73
C GLU A 186 -11.66 -6.72 -20.23
N LEU A 187 -10.50 -6.70 -20.87
CA LEU A 187 -10.34 -7.29 -22.19
C LEU A 187 -9.96 -8.77 -22.04
N PRO A 188 -10.64 -9.69 -22.73
CA PRO A 188 -10.32 -11.12 -22.65
C PRO A 188 -8.85 -11.38 -22.97
N SER A 189 -8.24 -12.31 -22.23
CA SER A 189 -6.88 -12.80 -22.46
C SER A 189 -6.91 -14.32 -22.66
N LEU A 190 -6.04 -14.84 -23.53
CA LEU A 190 -5.82 -16.28 -23.65
C LEU A 190 -5.05 -16.84 -22.44
N GLU A 191 -4.26 -15.99 -21.77
CA GLU A 191 -3.53 -16.30 -20.54
C GLU A 191 -4.28 -15.70 -19.34
N ASN A 192 -4.69 -16.55 -18.40
CA ASN A 192 -5.26 -16.10 -17.13
C ASN A 192 -4.16 -16.08 -16.07
N ALA A 193 -4.17 -15.08 -15.18
CA ALA A 193 -3.27 -14.96 -14.02
C ALA A 193 -3.40 -16.12 -12.99
N ARG A 194 -4.16 -17.18 -13.30
CA ARG A 194 -4.45 -18.28 -12.39
C ARG A 194 -3.27 -19.25 -12.33
N SER A 195 -2.18 -18.84 -11.70
CA SER A 195 -1.15 -19.77 -11.25
C SER A 195 -1.61 -20.38 -9.93
N VAL A 196 -1.89 -21.68 -9.93
CA VAL A 196 -2.01 -22.46 -8.69
C VAL A 196 -0.59 -22.90 -8.35
N LEU A 197 -0.04 -22.39 -7.25
CA LEU A 197 1.20 -22.95 -6.70
C LEU A 197 0.93 -24.43 -6.35
N ARG A 198 1.71 -25.33 -6.95
CA ARG A 198 1.73 -26.76 -6.60
C ARG A 198 2.59 -26.99 -5.38
#